data_AF-A0A952H4H6-F1
#
_entry.id   AF-A0A952H4H6-F1
#
_cell.length_a   1.000
_cell.length_b   1.000
_cell.length_c   1.000
_cell.angle_alpha   90.00
_cell.angle_beta   90.00
_cell.angle_gamma   90.00
#
_symmetry.space_group_name_H-M   'P 1'
#
loop_
_entity.id
_entity.type
_entity.pdbx_description
1 polymer ?
#
loop_
_entity_poly.entity_id
_entity_poly.type
_entity_poly.pdbx_seq_one_letter_code
_entity_poly.pdbx_strand_id
1 'polypeptide(L)'
;MKVLLLALALSLALPALAQTQVRRAQVYRCGADGRDLRDSPCPGGNAASSVDYDQPSTADSKAARERHLADAKQAAALAESRRASEAEARHQRSKAVGLQTLPPPAQAASSPAFPPPPRHPRVARPVKPSMAASTATAR
;
A
#
# COMPACT_ATOMS: atom_id res chain seq x y z
N MET A 1 28.47 35.88 -25.84
CA MET A 1 28.27 34.58 -25.18
C MET A 1 28.80 34.52 -23.74
N LYS A 2 29.99 35.07 -23.44
CA LYS A 2 30.52 35.11 -22.06
C LYS A 2 29.66 35.87 -21.05
N VAL A 3 29.04 36.99 -21.45
CA VAL A 3 28.15 37.78 -20.58
C VAL A 3 26.87 37.02 -20.21
N LEU A 4 26.38 36.18 -21.13
CA LEU A 4 25.17 35.38 -20.93
C LEU A 4 25.43 34.20 -19.97
N LEU A 5 26.63 33.62 -20.02
CA LEU A 5 27.09 32.61 -19.07
C LEU A 5 27.30 33.18 -17.66
N LEU A 6 27.80 34.43 -17.57
CA LEU A 6 28.00 35.12 -16.30
C LEU A 6 26.67 35.51 -15.63
N ALA A 7 25.68 35.93 -16.42
CA ALA A 7 24.33 36.20 -15.93
C ALA A 7 23.59 34.93 -15.46
N LEU A 8 23.78 33.80 -16.16
CA LEU A 8 23.21 32.51 -15.76
C LEU A 8 23.85 31.97 -14.47
N ALA A 9 25.17 32.14 -14.30
CA ALA A 9 25.87 31.74 -13.09
C ALA A 9 25.45 32.58 -11.87
N LEU A 10 25.15 33.87 -12.06
CA LEU A 10 24.73 34.76 -10.99
C LEU A 10 23.30 34.46 -10.50
N SER A 11 22.39 33.99 -11.36
CA SER A 11 21.02 33.62 -10.97
C SER A 11 20.92 32.27 -10.27
N LEU A 12 21.88 31.37 -10.50
CA LEU A 12 22.01 30.09 -9.77
C LEU A 12 22.64 30.25 -8.38
N ALA A 13 23.25 31.40 -8.09
CA ALA A 13 23.99 31.65 -6.85
C ALA A 13 23.17 32.36 -5.76
N LEU A 14 21.89 32.67 -5.98
CA LEU A 14 21.03 33.12 -4.88
C LEU A 14 20.55 31.89 -4.10
N PRO A 15 21.07 31.64 -2.88
CA PRO A 15 20.41 30.70 -2.00
C PRO A 15 18.99 31.27 -1.80
N ALA A 16 17.98 30.50 -2.16
CA ALA A 16 16.62 30.77 -1.71
C ALA A 16 16.66 30.67 -0.18
N LEU A 17 16.91 31.79 0.49
CA LEU A 17 16.86 31.90 1.93
C LEU A 17 15.45 31.49 2.33
N ALA A 18 15.32 30.30 2.90
CA ALA A 18 14.07 29.86 3.50
C ALA A 18 13.69 30.90 4.56
N GLN A 19 12.58 31.62 4.33
CA GLN A 19 12.18 32.70 5.22
C GLN A 19 11.46 32.08 6.41
N THR A 20 12.22 31.68 7.42
CA THR A 20 11.65 31.25 8.70
C THR A 20 11.36 32.47 9.58
N GLN A 21 10.27 32.38 10.34
CA GLN A 21 9.93 33.34 11.38
C GLN A 21 10.01 32.62 12.73
N VAL A 22 10.81 33.17 13.65
CA VAL A 22 10.83 32.68 15.03
C VAL A 22 9.49 33.01 15.68
N ARG A 23 8.81 31.98 16.17
CA ARG A 23 7.56 32.08 16.91
C ARG A 23 7.77 31.54 18.32
N ARG A 24 7.02 32.10 19.27
CA ARG A 24 7.07 31.69 20.67
C ARG A 24 5.76 31.04 21.03
N ALA A 25 5.82 29.78 21.49
CA ALA A 25 4.68 29.07 22.06
C ALA A 25 4.83 28.96 23.57
N GLN A 26 3.71 28.97 24.29
CA GLN A 26 3.68 28.62 25.71
C GLN A 26 3.35 27.15 25.85
N VAL A 27 4.17 26.44 26.63
CA VAL A 27 4.03 25.01 26.88
C VAL A 27 4.10 24.77 28.38
N TYR A 28 3.15 24.02 28.90
CA TYR A 28 3.05 23.67 30.31
C TYR A 28 3.74 22.33 30.56
N ARG A 29 4.55 22.28 31.62
CA ARG A 29 5.20 21.05 32.07
C ARG A 29 4.38 20.43 33.19
N CYS A 30 3.67 19.36 32.88
CA CYS A 30 2.83 18.62 33.82
C CYS A 30 3.55 17.35 34.34
N GLY A 31 3.05 16.81 35.45
CA GLY A 31 3.64 15.66 36.13
C GLY A 31 4.71 16.04 37.16
N ALA A 32 5.07 15.09 38.03
CA ALA A 32 6.01 15.32 39.15
C ALA A 32 7.40 15.81 38.69
N ASP A 33 7.84 15.34 37.51
CA ASP A 33 9.15 15.67 36.93
C ASP A 33 9.08 16.66 35.75
N GLY A 34 7.89 17.20 35.43
CA GLY A 34 7.71 18.15 34.32
C GLY A 34 8.06 17.57 32.93
N ARG A 35 7.92 16.25 32.77
CA ARG A 35 8.22 15.51 31.53
C ARG A 35 7.07 15.53 30.52
N ASP A 36 5.84 15.72 30.99
CA ASP A 36 4.69 15.83 30.11
C ASP A 36 4.54 17.29 29.65
N LEU A 37 4.79 17.54 28.37
CA LEU A 37 4.55 18.85 27.75
C LEU A 37 3.12 18.91 27.23
N ARG A 38 2.39 19.95 27.62
CA ARG A 38 1.02 20.21 27.20
C ARG A 38 0.82 21.64 26.75
N ASP A 39 -0.08 21.83 25.80
CA ASP A 39 -0.50 23.17 25.35
C ASP A 39 -1.61 23.77 26.24
N SER A 40 -2.15 22.99 27.18
CA SER A 40 -3.16 23.42 28.15
C SER A 40 -2.61 23.47 29.58
N PRO A 41 -3.14 24.36 30.45
CA PRO A 41 -2.71 24.47 31.84
C PRO A 41 -2.82 23.15 32.60
N CYS A 42 -1.82 22.83 33.43
CA CYS A 42 -1.85 21.62 34.26
C CYS A 42 -2.91 21.76 35.37
N PRO A 43 -3.62 20.69 35.74
CA PRO A 43 -4.63 20.70 36.81
C PRO A 43 -4.05 20.95 38.24
N GLY A 44 -2.75 21.21 38.37
CA GLY A 44 -2.06 21.59 39.60
C GLY A 44 -1.34 22.95 39.55
N GLY A 45 -1.56 23.75 38.50
CA GLY A 45 -1.06 25.13 38.44
C GLY A 45 0.44 25.30 38.15
N ASN A 46 1.07 24.37 37.42
CA ASN A 46 2.46 24.52 37.02
C ASN A 46 2.65 25.71 36.05
N ALA A 47 3.80 26.40 36.20
CA ALA A 47 4.13 27.56 35.38
C ALA A 47 4.32 27.20 33.90
N ALA A 48 3.85 28.08 33.02
CA ALA A 48 4.10 27.98 31.58
C ALA A 48 5.59 28.26 31.28
N SER A 49 6.15 27.50 30.35
CA SER A 49 7.48 27.75 29.78
C SER A 49 7.33 28.22 28.34
N SER A 50 8.06 29.25 27.94
CA SER A 50 8.07 29.70 26.54
C SER A 50 9.12 28.92 25.75
N VAL A 51 8.72 28.37 24.61
CA VAL A 51 9.63 27.73 23.66
C VAL A 51 9.62 28.53 22.36
N ASP A 52 10.81 28.93 21.93
CA ASP A 52 11.03 29.57 20.64
C ASP A 52 11.26 28.49 19.58
N TYR A 53 10.55 28.59 18.46
CA TYR A 53 10.64 27.64 17.35
C TYR A 53 10.57 28.37 16.01
N ASP A 54 11.23 27.81 15.01
CA ASP A 54 11.17 28.33 13.65
C ASP A 54 9.91 27.84 12.94
N GLN A 55 9.11 28.78 12.45
CA GLN A 55 7.96 28.51 11.60
C GLN A 55 8.24 28.99 10.18
N PRO A 56 7.90 28.20 9.13
CA PRO A 56 7.96 28.68 7.76
C PRO A 56 7.09 29.93 7.57
N SER A 57 7.54 30.88 6.75
CA SER A 57 6.70 32.02 6.39
C SER A 57 5.37 31.56 5.75
N THR A 58 4.35 32.43 5.79
CA THR A 58 3.06 32.16 5.14
C THR A 58 3.21 31.98 3.63
N ALA A 59 4.13 32.74 3.02
CA ALA A 59 4.48 32.66 1.61
C ALA A 59 5.12 31.31 1.27
N ASP A 60 6.11 30.86 2.05
CA ASP A 60 6.77 29.56 1.85
C ASP A 60 5.80 28.40 2.06
N SER A 61 4.95 28.49 3.09
CA SER A 61 3.91 27.50 3.35
C SER A 61 2.92 27.40 2.18
N LYS A 62 2.54 28.53 1.58
CA LYS A 62 1.65 28.55 0.42
C LYS A 62 2.35 27.96 -0.81
N ALA A 63 3.57 28.39 -1.10
CA ALA A 63 4.36 27.90 -2.23
C ALA A 63 4.62 26.39 -2.13
N ALA A 64 4.90 25.86 -0.93
CA ALA A 64 5.06 24.42 -0.71
C ALA A 64 3.76 23.65 -0.99
N ARG A 65 2.61 24.16 -0.55
CA ARG A 65 1.30 23.55 -0.86
C ARG A 65 1.01 23.56 -2.35
N GLU A 66 1.27 24.68 -3.04
CA GLU A 66 1.04 24.79 -4.47
C GLU A 66 1.91 23.81 -5.27
N ARG A 67 3.20 23.68 -4.93
CA ARG A 67 4.10 22.67 -5.52
C ARG A 67 3.58 21.26 -5.29
N HIS A 68 3.23 20.91 -4.05
CA HIS A 68 2.69 19.59 -3.73
C HIS A 68 1.41 19.28 -4.52
N LEU A 69 0.51 20.25 -4.69
CA LEU A 69 -0.70 20.06 -5.50
C LEU A 69 -0.39 19.88 -6.99
N ALA A 70 0.61 20.59 -7.52
CA ALA A 70 1.06 20.40 -8.89
C ALA A 70 1.66 18.99 -9.09
N ASP A 71 2.54 18.57 -8.19
CA ASP A 71 3.19 17.26 -8.21
C ASP A 71 2.16 16.13 -8.09
N ALA A 72 1.18 16.27 -7.19
CA ALA A 72 0.11 15.30 -7.02
C ALA A 72 -0.74 15.14 -8.30
N LYS A 73 -1.05 16.24 -9.00
CA LYS A 73 -1.77 16.19 -10.28
C LYS A 73 -0.95 15.48 -11.35
N GLN A 74 0.34 15.79 -11.45
CA GLN A 74 1.23 15.16 -12.41
C GLN A 74 1.37 13.66 -12.14
N ALA A 75 1.54 13.27 -10.87
CA ALA A 75 1.62 11.88 -10.46
C ALA A 75 0.30 11.12 -10.78
N ALA A 76 -0.85 11.74 -10.54
CA ALA A 76 -2.15 11.16 -10.87
C ALA A 76 -2.30 10.92 -12.39
N ALA A 77 -1.94 11.90 -13.22
CA ALA A 77 -1.98 11.78 -14.68
C ALA A 77 -1.06 10.64 -15.19
N LEU A 78 0.15 10.53 -14.62
CA LEU A 78 1.07 9.44 -14.96
C LEU A 78 0.53 8.07 -14.53
N ALA A 79 -0.08 7.98 -13.35
CA ALA A 79 -0.68 6.73 -12.87
C ALA A 79 -1.88 6.30 -13.73
N GLU A 80 -2.69 7.25 -14.21
CA GLU A 80 -3.77 6.98 -15.15
C GLU A 80 -3.25 6.51 -16.51
N SER A 81 -2.25 7.18 -17.06
CA SER A 81 -1.60 6.76 -18.31
C SER A 81 -1.05 5.33 -18.21
N ARG A 82 -0.37 4.98 -17.11
CA ARG A 82 0.12 3.61 -16.88
C ARG A 82 -1.02 2.59 -16.86
N ARG A 83 -2.11 2.89 -16.13
CA ARG A 83 -3.28 1.99 -16.07
C ARG A 83 -3.91 1.78 -17.44
N ALA A 84 -4.02 2.82 -18.25
CA ALA A 84 -4.53 2.74 -19.62
C ALA A 84 -3.63 1.85 -20.49
N SER A 85 -2.32 2.10 -20.50
CA SER A 85 -1.36 1.30 -21.27
C SER A 85 -1.32 -0.17 -20.81
N GLU A 86 -1.42 -0.43 -19.51
CA GLU A 86 -1.51 -1.80 -19.00
C GLU A 86 -2.80 -2.49 -19.44
N ALA A 87 -3.94 -1.79 -19.42
CA ALA A 87 -5.22 -2.34 -19.87
C ALA A 87 -5.17 -2.69 -21.36
N GLU A 88 -4.61 -1.80 -22.18
CA GLU A 88 -4.40 -2.05 -23.61
C GLU A 88 -3.47 -3.25 -23.84
N ALA A 89 -2.33 -3.32 -23.14
CA ALA A 89 -1.41 -4.43 -23.24
C ALA A 89 -2.05 -5.76 -22.82
N ARG A 90 -2.88 -5.77 -21.77
CA ARG A 90 -3.65 -6.96 -21.36
C ARG A 90 -4.64 -7.37 -22.44
N HIS A 91 -5.37 -6.42 -23.03
CA HIS A 91 -6.32 -6.69 -24.10
C HIS A 91 -5.65 -7.23 -25.38
N GLN A 92 -4.47 -6.71 -25.75
CA GLN A 92 -3.70 -7.26 -26.87
C GLN A 92 -3.19 -8.67 -26.57
N ARG A 93 -2.70 -8.92 -25.35
CA ARG A 93 -2.29 -10.27 -24.92
C ARG A 93 -3.45 -11.25 -24.92
N SER A 94 -4.64 -10.86 -24.44
CA SER A 94 -5.81 -11.74 -24.48
C SER A 94 -6.25 -12.07 -25.90
N LYS A 95 -6.11 -11.14 -26.85
CA LYS A 95 -6.37 -11.40 -28.27
C LYS A 95 -5.33 -12.34 -28.89
N ALA A 96 -4.06 -12.19 -28.52
CA ALA A 96 -2.98 -13.06 -29.01
C ALA A 96 -3.04 -14.49 -28.46
N VAL A 97 -3.65 -14.69 -27.28
CA VAL A 97 -3.83 -16.03 -26.67
C VAL A 97 -5.10 -16.76 -27.20
N GLY A 98 -5.90 -16.10 -28.04
CA GLY A 98 -7.00 -16.73 -28.75
C GLY A 98 -6.51 -17.68 -29.85
N LEU A 99 -6.59 -19.00 -29.57
CA LEU A 99 -6.53 -20.09 -30.55
C LEU A 99 -5.24 -20.19 -31.39
N GLN A 100 -4.06 -20.27 -30.74
CA GLN A 100 -3.11 -21.26 -31.24
C GLN A 100 -3.65 -22.63 -30.85
N THR A 101 -4.52 -23.17 -31.71
CA THR A 101 -4.77 -24.61 -31.70
C THR A 101 -3.42 -25.26 -32.00
N LEU A 102 -2.74 -25.72 -30.95
CA LEU A 102 -1.63 -26.65 -31.14
C LEU A 102 -2.20 -27.78 -32.03
N PRO A 103 -1.55 -28.14 -33.15
CA PRO A 103 -1.97 -29.32 -33.88
C PRO A 103 -2.08 -30.48 -32.89
N PRO A 104 -3.18 -31.25 -32.91
CA PRO A 104 -3.36 -32.34 -31.97
C PRO A 104 -2.10 -33.22 -32.00
N PRO A 105 -1.55 -33.61 -30.84
CA PRO A 105 -0.33 -34.41 -30.82
C PRO A 105 -0.55 -35.63 -31.69
N ALA A 106 0.34 -35.82 -32.67
CA ALA A 106 0.31 -36.98 -33.55
C ALA A 106 0.26 -38.23 -32.67
N GLN A 107 -0.75 -39.09 -32.90
CA GLN A 107 -0.91 -40.31 -32.13
C GLN A 107 0.39 -41.12 -32.20
N ALA A 108 1.00 -41.35 -31.05
CA ALA A 108 2.19 -42.20 -30.96
C ALA A 108 1.81 -43.61 -31.43
N ALA A 109 2.42 -44.04 -32.54
CA ALA A 109 2.33 -45.42 -32.98
C ALA A 109 2.92 -46.32 -31.89
N SER A 110 2.09 -47.22 -31.38
CA SER A 110 2.47 -48.46 -30.69
C SER A 110 3.29 -48.29 -29.39
N SER A 111 2.59 -48.16 -28.27
CA SER A 111 3.15 -48.54 -26.96
C SER A 111 2.79 -50.00 -26.65
N PRO A 112 3.69 -50.82 -26.04
CA PRO A 112 3.38 -52.19 -25.68
C PRO A 112 2.34 -52.22 -24.56
N ALA A 113 1.38 -53.15 -24.65
CA ALA A 113 0.36 -53.33 -23.64
C ALA A 113 0.97 -53.73 -22.28
N PHE A 114 0.79 -52.89 -21.26
CA PHE A 114 1.09 -53.26 -19.88
C PHE A 114 0.02 -54.23 -19.33
N PRO A 115 0.41 -55.29 -18.59
CA PRO A 115 -0.56 -56.18 -17.98
C PRO A 115 -1.37 -55.46 -16.89
N PRO A 116 -2.64 -55.83 -16.69
CA PRO A 116 -3.51 -55.17 -15.72
C PRO A 116 -3.03 -55.41 -14.29
N PRO A 117 -3.15 -54.40 -13.40
CA PRO A 117 -2.71 -54.53 -12.02
C PRO A 117 -3.60 -55.52 -11.23
N PRO A 118 -3.02 -56.23 -10.24
CA PRO A 118 -3.75 -57.20 -9.44
C PRO A 118 -4.82 -56.52 -8.58
N ARG A 119 -6.05 -57.03 -8.64
CA ARG A 119 -7.19 -56.51 -7.88
C ARG A 119 -7.04 -56.83 -6.39
N HIS A 120 -7.17 -55.80 -5.56
CA HIS A 120 -7.17 -55.95 -4.11
C HIS A 120 -8.50 -56.54 -3.62
N PRO A 121 -8.49 -57.42 -2.59
CA PRO A 121 -9.70 -58.00 -2.04
C PRO A 121 -10.56 -56.94 -1.33
N ARG A 122 -11.85 -56.90 -1.66
CA ARG A 122 -12.82 -55.99 -1.03
C ARG A 122 -13.06 -56.42 0.41
N VAL A 123 -12.63 -55.60 1.36
CA VAL A 123 -13.00 -55.75 2.77
C VAL A 123 -14.48 -55.38 2.93
N ALA A 124 -15.25 -56.27 3.54
CA ALA A 124 -16.67 -56.07 3.81
C ALA A 124 -16.87 -54.88 4.77
N ARG A 125 -17.83 -54.00 4.46
CA ARG A 125 -18.17 -52.86 5.32
C ARG A 125 -18.87 -53.35 6.60
N PRO A 126 -18.55 -52.78 7.78
CA PRO A 126 -19.24 -53.13 9.01
C PRO A 126 -20.72 -52.77 8.94
N VAL A 127 -21.57 -53.72 9.36
CA VAL A 127 -23.02 -53.54 9.45
C VAL A 127 -23.32 -52.64 10.65
N LYS A 128 -24.10 -51.56 10.44
CA LYS A 128 -24.61 -50.71 11.53
C LYS A 128 -25.63 -51.50 12.37
N PRO A 129 -25.57 -51.46 13.71
CA PRO A 129 -26.59 -52.05 14.54
C PRO A 129 -27.92 -51.29 14.41
N SER A 130 -28.98 -52.06 14.16
CA SER A 130 -30.37 -51.63 14.11
C SER A 130 -30.90 -51.43 15.53
N MET A 131 -31.35 -50.22 15.87
CA MET A 131 -32.19 -50.01 17.05
C MET A 131 -33.63 -50.36 16.67
N ALA A 132 -34.02 -51.60 16.98
CA ALA A 132 -35.42 -51.98 17.06
C ALA A 132 -35.99 -51.49 18.40
N ALA A 133 -37.16 -50.86 18.31
CA ALA A 133 -37.96 -50.35 19.41
C ALA A 133 -38.24 -51.40 20.48
N SER A 134 -38.33 -50.96 21.74
CA SER A 134 -39.09 -51.68 22.75
C SER A 134 -39.92 -50.69 23.57
N THR A 135 -41.18 -51.04 23.61
CA THR A 135 -42.36 -50.39 24.17
C THR A 135 -42.35 -50.30 25.70
N ALA A 136 -42.96 -49.22 26.18
CA ALA A 136 -43.85 -49.09 27.35
C ALA A 136 -43.84 -50.18 28.44
N THR A 137 -43.78 -49.76 29.70
CA THR A 137 -44.67 -50.26 30.78
C THR A 137 -44.72 -49.25 31.95
N ALA A 138 -45.92 -49.06 32.47
CA ALA A 138 -46.34 -48.13 33.52
C ALA A 138 -45.96 -48.58 34.94
N ARG A 139 -45.76 -47.62 35.86
CA ARG A 139 -46.59 -47.38 37.06
C ARG A 139 -46.16 -46.11 37.77
#